data_AF-A0A846YTT3-F1
#
_entry.id   AF-A0A846YTT3-F1
#
_cell.length_a   1.000
_cell.length_b   1.000
_cell.length_c   1.000
_cell.angle_alpha   90.00
_cell.angle_beta   90.00
_cell.angle_gamma   90.00
#
_symmetry.space_group_name_H-M   'P 1'
#
loop_
_entity.id
_entity.type
_entity.pdbx_description
1 polymer ?
#
loop_
_entity_poly.entity_id
_entity_poly.type
_entity_poly.pdbx_seq_one_letter_code
_entity_poly.pdbx_strand_id
1 'polypeptide(L)' 'MAQETRYRSITVKTEDGQVRKFTGEDVRLGTLAATGTHYVRMGDEVLWTQRVENGWKEGVELTLEPFESEGSKQD' A
#
# COMPACT_ATOMS: atom_id res chain seq x y z
N MET A 1 -4.24 -10.56 -12.18
CA MET A 1 -4.05 -9.13 -12.48
C MET A 1 -3.81 -8.41 -11.17
N ALA A 2 -2.81 -7.54 -11.09
CA ALA A 2 -2.60 -6.71 -9.90
C ALA A 2 -3.44 -5.44 -10.03
N GLN A 3 -4.11 -5.02 -8.96
CA GLN A 3 -4.70 -3.69 -8.89
C GLN A 3 -3.69 -2.78 -8.22
N GLU A 4 -3.37 -1.64 -8.84
CA GLU A 4 -2.41 -0.67 -8.33
C GLU A 4 -3.05 0.71 -8.26
N THR A 5 -2.87 1.39 -7.12
CA THR A 5 -3.33 2.76 -6.90
C THR A 5 -2.15 3.64 -6.51
N ARG A 6 -2.07 4.83 -7.11
CA ARG A 6 -0.99 5.79 -6.86
C ARG A 6 -1.31 6.69 -5.66
N TYR A 7 -0.33 6.89 -4.79
CA TYR A 7 -0.46 7.71 -3.58
C TYR A 7 0.71 8.68 -3.44
N ARG A 8 0.45 9.84 -2.83
CA ARG A 8 1.48 10.83 -2.46
C ARG A 8 2.41 10.28 -1.39
N SER A 9 1.82 9.57 -0.42
CA SER A 9 2.59 8.82 0.56
C SER A 9 1.86 7.54 0.97
N ILE A 10 2.65 6.53 1.33
CA ILE A 10 2.17 5.30 1.95
C ILE A 10 2.98 5.12 3.23
N THR A 11 2.32 5.07 4.37
CA THR A 11 2.96 4.70 5.62
C THR A 11 2.49 3.32 6.02
N VAL A 12 3.44 2.42 6.22
CA VAL A 12 3.23 1.05 6.68
C VAL A 12 3.71 0.96 8.11
N LYS A 13 2.85 0.54 9.02
CA LYS A 13 3.22 0.19 10.39
C LYS A 13 3.00 -1.30 10.61
N THR A 14 4.08 -2.02 10.90
CA THR A 14 4.01 -3.46 11.21
C THR A 14 3.74 -3.70 12.69
N GLU A 15 3.39 -4.94 13.05
CA GLU A 15 3.04 -5.36 14.40
C GLU A 15 4.19 -5.20 15.38
N ASP A 16 5.40 -5.45 14.89
CA ASP A 16 6.68 -5.24 15.56
C ASP A 16 6.93 -3.75 15.90
N GLY A 17 6.02 -2.85 15.49
CA GLY A 17 6.09 -1.42 15.71
C GLY A 17 6.96 -0.68 14.70
N GLN A 18 7.48 -1.37 13.68
CA GLN A 18 8.27 -0.71 12.64
C GLN A 18 7.37 0.14 11.75
N VAL A 19 7.68 1.43 11.68
CA VAL A 19 7.00 2.38 10.80
C VAL A 19 7.91 2.68 9.62
N ARG A 20 7.42 2.42 8.41
CA ARG A 20 8.08 2.78 7.15
C ARG A 20 7.20 3.74 6.38
N LYS A 21 7.71 4.93 6.09
CA LYS A 21 7.04 5.92 5.24
C LYS A 21 7.69 5.94 3.86
N PHE A 22 6.87 5.73 2.84
CA PHE A 22 7.23 5.82 1.42
C PHE A 22 6.65 7.11 0.85
N THR A 23 7.51 7.98 0.34
CA THR A 23 7.15 9.25 -0.30
C THR A 23 7.91 9.39 -1.61
N GLY A 24 7.24 9.79 -2.66
CA GLY A 24 7.85 10.00 -3.97
C GLY A 24 6.81 10.33 -5.02
N GLU A 25 7.27 10.68 -6.22
CA GLU A 25 6.39 11.07 -7.31
C GLU A 25 5.56 9.90 -7.84
N ASP A 26 6.08 8.67 -7.84
CA ASP A 26 5.40 7.47 -8.35
C ASP A 26 5.30 6.35 -7.31
N VAL A 27 4.87 6.68 -6.09
CA VAL A 27 4.58 5.66 -5.06
C VAL A 27 3.22 5.02 -5.35
N ARG A 28 3.20 3.68 -5.41
CA ARG A 28 1.99 2.90 -5.70
C ARG A 28 1.81 1.79 -4.67
N LEU A 29 0.57 1.61 -4.22
CA LEU A 29 0.14 0.43 -3.46
C LEU A 29 -0.51 -0.53 -4.45
N GLY A 30 -0.03 -1.76 -4.50
CA GLY A 30 -0.63 -2.81 -5.30
C GLY A 30 -1.09 -4.00 -4.47
N THR A 31 -2.09 -4.72 -4.97
CA THR A 31 -2.55 -5.98 -4.39
C THR A 31 -2.57 -7.07 -5.44
N LEU A 32 -1.89 -8.18 -5.15
CA LEU A 32 -1.93 -9.41 -5.93
C LEU A 32 -3.14 -10.23 -5.50
N ALA A 33 -4.23 -10.14 -6.28
CA ALA A 33 -5.48 -10.83 -5.96
C ALA A 33 -5.33 -12.36 -5.82
N ALA A 34 -4.38 -12.97 -6.54
CA ALA A 34 -4.14 -14.42 -6.49
C ALA A 34 -3.60 -14.90 -5.13
N THR A 35 -2.89 -14.05 -4.39
CA THR A 35 -2.21 -14.41 -3.13
C THR A 35 -2.62 -13.53 -1.94
N GLY A 36 -3.44 -12.50 -2.17
CA GLY A 36 -3.74 -11.46 -1.18
C GLY A 36 -2.53 -10.60 -0.81
N THR A 37 -1.43 -10.66 -1.58
CA THR A 37 -0.19 -9.95 -1.24
C THR A 37 -0.33 -8.47 -1.56
N HIS A 38 -0.14 -7.63 -0.55
CA HIS A 38 0.01 -6.19 -0.73
C HIS A 38 1.47 -5.86 -0.97
N TYR A 39 1.74 -4.88 -1.81
CA TYR A 39 3.10 -4.41 -2.05
C TYR A 39 3.13 -2.90 -2.29
N VAL A 40 4.22 -2.26 -1.88
CA VAL A 40 4.52 -0.87 -2.21
C VAL A 40 5.64 -0.89 -3.22
N ARG A 41 5.42 -0.20 -4.34
CA ARG A 41 6.46 0.03 -5.35
C ARG A 41 6.65 1.51 -5.63
N MET A 42 7.85 1.85 -6.08
CA MET A 42 8.20 3.19 -6.54
C MET A 42 8.89 3.05 -7.90
N GLY A 43 8.25 3.54 -8.97
CA GLY A 43 8.69 3.22 -10.33
C GLY A 43 8.64 1.71 -10.57
N ASP A 44 9.77 1.11 -10.96
CA ASP A 44 9.89 -0.33 -11.23
C ASP A 44 10.39 -1.15 -10.03
N GLU A 45 10.71 -0.51 -8.91
CA GLU A 45 11.26 -1.19 -7.72
C GLU A 45 10.18 -1.46 -6.67
N VAL A 46 10.09 -2.72 -6.22
CA VAL A 46 9.24 -3.11 -5.10
C VAL A 46 9.99 -2.90 -3.79
N LEU A 47 9.53 -1.94 -2.99
CA LEU A 47 10.19 -1.54 -1.74
C LEU A 47 9.66 -2.30 -0.52
N TRP A 48 8.44 -2.84 -0.63
CA TRP A 48 7.81 -3.58 0.45
C TRP A 48 6.77 -4.55 -0.08
N THR A 49 6.65 -5.71 0.57
CA THR A 49 5.63 -6.72 0.28
C THR A 49 5.15 -7.35 1.57
N GLN A 50 3.85 -7.60 1.68
CA GLN A 50 3.25 -8.36 2.76
C GLN A 50 2.20 -9.31 2.20
N ARG A 51 2.39 -10.60 2.43
CA ARG A 51 1.37 -11.61 2.16
C ARG A 51 0.31 -11.54 3.26
N VAL A 52 -0.96 -11.46 2.86
CA VAL A 52 -2.10 -11.52 3.77
C VAL A 52 -2.79 -12.86 3.55
N GLU A 53 -2.51 -13.84 4.41
CA GLU A 53 -3.24 -15.10 4.42
C GLU A 53 -4.43 -14.96 5.38
N ASN A 54 -5.65 -15.20 4.88
CA ASN A 54 -6.92 -15.23 5.65
C ASN A 54 -7.52 -13.88 6.12
N GLY A 55 -7.74 -12.95 5.19
CA GLY A 55 -8.53 -11.76 5.49
C GLY A 55 -7.74 -10.75 6.32
N TRP A 56 -7.97 -9.47 6.09
CA TRP A 56 -7.11 -8.42 6.60
C TRP A 56 -7.23 -8.27 8.13
N LYS A 57 -6.26 -8.85 8.86
CA LYS A 57 -5.76 -8.54 10.23
C LYS A 57 -5.01 -9.81 10.68
N GLU A 58 -3.75 -9.77 11.09
CA GLU A 58 -3.24 -8.99 12.21
C GLU A 58 -1.90 -8.32 11.83
N GLY A 59 -1.69 -7.10 12.34
CA GLY A 59 -0.32 -6.59 12.43
C GLY A 59 0.18 -5.64 11.34
N VAL A 60 -0.60 -5.22 10.34
CA VAL A 60 -0.17 -4.12 9.44
C VAL A 60 -1.23 -3.04 9.32
N GLU A 61 -0.86 -1.82 9.71
CA GLU A 61 -1.66 -0.61 9.55
C GLU A 61 -1.10 0.21 8.37
N LEU A 62 -1.98 0.57 7.43
CA LEU A 62 -1.64 1.40 6.26
C LEU A 62 -2.29 2.78 6.40
N THR A 63 -1.47 3.82 6.35
CA THR A 63 -1.94 5.21 6.22
C THR A 63 -1.60 5.69 4.82
N LEU A 64 -2.62 6.05 4.04
CA LEU A 64 -2.50 6.40 2.63
C LEU A 64 -2.82 7.89 2.45
N GLU A 65 -1.88 8.65 1.89
CA GLU A 65 -2.10 10.05 1.51
C GLU A 65 -2.26 10.09 -0.02
N PRO A 66 -3.46 10.33 -0.58
CA PRO A 66 -3.63 10.48 -2.03
C PRO A 66 -2.99 11.78 -2.54
N PHE A 67 -2.68 11.85 -3.84
CA PHE A 67 -2.44 13.14 -4.48
C PHE A 67 -3.76 13.91 -4.50
N GLU A 68 -3.76 15.19 -4.10
CA GLU A 68 -4.96 16.03 -4.03
C GLU A 68 -5.64 16.13 -5.41
N SER A 69 -6.56 15.19 -5.69
CA SER A 69 -7.59 15.17 -6.75
C SER A 69 -8.40 13.85 -6.79
N GLU A 70 -8.04 12.79 -6.05
CA GLU A 70 -8.89 11.57 -5.92
C GLU A 70 -9.64 11.50 -4.59
N GLY A 71 -10.21 12.64 -4.19
CA GLY A 71 -11.14 12.73 -3.05
C GLY A 71 -12.52 13.15 -3.52
N SER A 72 -13.23 12.31 -4.27
CA SER A 72 -14.69 12.45 -4.48
C SER A 72 -15.31 11.18 -5.04
N LYS A 73 -16.29 10.66 -4.28
CA LYS A 73 -17.18 9.51 -4.52
C LYS A 73 -16.75 8.15 -3.97
N GLN A 74 -16.96 7.97 -2.65
CA GLN A 74 -17.79 6.84 -2.22
C GLN A 74 -19.23 7.14 -2.69
N ASP A 75 -19.82 6.25 -3.48
CA ASP A 75 -21.26 6.18 -3.76
C ASP A 75 -21.85 5.07 -2.86
#